data_AF-A0A7Z7VX57-F1
#
_entry.id   AF-A0A7Z7VX57-F1
#
_cell.length_a   1.000
_cell.length_b   1.000
_cell.length_c   1.000
_cell.angle_alpha   90.00
_cell.angle_beta   90.00
_cell.angle_gamma   90.00
#
_symmetry.space_group_name_H-M   'P 1'
#
loop_
_entity.id
_entity.type
_entity.pdbx_description
1 polymer ?
#
loop_
_entity_poly.entity_id
_entity_poly.type
_entity_poly.pdbx_seq_one_letter_code
_entity_poly.pdbx_strand_id
1 'polypeptide(L)'
;MVVCLETSQPTIPVFKQVYKMYFKFVMPLFGKIFAKSKQEYEWLQQSAFDFPDRKKLKGLFESVHFQNVKVRSFTGGVSAMHLAYKPKSK
;
A
#
# COMPACT_ATOMS: atom_id res chain seq x y z
N MET A 1 -12.47 5.34 -16.62
CA MET A 1 -11.41 5.87 -15.74
C MET A 1 -11.43 5.02 -14.48
N VAL A 2 -10.27 4.61 -13.98
CA VAL A 2 -10.12 3.83 -12.74
C VAL A 2 -9.23 4.62 -11.80
N VAL A 3 -9.61 4.66 -10.52
CA VAL A 3 -8.80 5.23 -9.44
C VAL A 3 -8.69 4.18 -8.35
N CYS A 4 -7.47 3.84 -7.96
CA CYS A 4 -7.17 2.96 -6.85
C CYS A 4 -6.37 3.76 -5.83
N LEU A 5 -6.85 3.84 -4.59
CA LEU A 5 -6.13 4.42 -3.46
C LEU A 5 -5.88 3.29 -2.46
N GLU A 6 -4.63 2.92 -2.27
CA GLU A 6 -4.28 1.79 -1.42
C GLU A 6 -2.97 2.04 -0.65
N THR A 7 -2.74 1.22 0.37
CA THR A 7 -1.46 1.09 1.06
C THR A 7 -0.33 0.83 0.07
N SER A 8 0.84 1.38 0.40
CA SER A 8 2.05 1.26 -0.39
C SER A 8 3.27 1.31 0.52
N GLN A 9 4.45 1.33 -0.09
CA GLN A 9 5.70 1.23 0.65
C GLN A 9 6.37 2.59 0.88
N PRO A 10 6.68 2.95 2.14
CA PRO A 10 7.44 4.14 2.48
C PRO A 10 8.74 4.25 1.68
N THR A 11 9.03 5.46 1.22
CA THR A 11 10.20 5.73 0.37
C THR A 11 11.34 6.38 1.12
N ILE A 12 10.99 7.17 2.13
CA ILE A 12 11.95 7.89 2.96
C ILE A 12 12.61 6.85 3.88
N PRO A 13 13.94 6.65 3.81
CA PRO A 13 14.64 5.58 4.54
C PRO A 13 14.37 5.59 6.06
N VAL A 14 14.41 6.78 6.67
CA VAL A 14 14.12 6.96 8.10
C VAL A 14 12.68 6.59 8.43
N PHE A 15 11.73 7.04 7.62
CA PHE A 15 10.31 6.74 7.84
C PHE A 15 10.02 5.25 7.68
N LYS A 16 10.69 4.57 6.75
CA LYS A 16 10.58 3.13 6.56
C LYS A 16 11.05 2.34 7.79
N GLN A 17 12.13 2.78 8.45
CA GLN A 17 12.61 2.15 9.68
C GLN A 17 11.65 2.37 10.84
N VAL A 18 11.16 3.60 11.04
CA VAL A 18 10.17 3.91 12.08
C VAL A 18 8.89 3.12 11.87
N TYR A 19 8.39 3.05 10.63
CA TYR A 19 7.23 2.25 10.26
C TYR A 19 7.45 0.78 10.64
N LYS A 20 8.57 0.17 10.22
CA LYS A 20 8.89 -1.21 10.59
C LYS A 20 8.96 -1.43 12.11
N MET A 21 9.55 -0.50 12.87
CA MET A 21 9.63 -0.61 14.33
C MET A 21 8.25 -0.51 14.99
N TYR A 22 7.40 0.41 14.54
CA TYR A 22 6.02 0.52 15.00
C TYR A 22 5.27 -0.81 14.83
N PHE A 23 5.31 -1.40 13.64
CA PHE A 23 4.64 -2.68 13.38
C PHE A 23 5.28 -3.86 14.13
N LYS A 24 6.60 -3.83 14.38
CA LYS A 24 7.28 -4.90 15.11
C LYS A 24 7.01 -4.87 16.62
N PHE A 25 6.95 -3.70 17.24
CA PHE A 25 6.93 -3.56 18.69
C PHE A 25 5.62 -3.02 19.25
N VAL A 26 4.95 -2.11 18.53
CA VAL A 26 3.76 -1.41 19.03
C VAL A 26 2.49 -2.18 18.65
N MET A 27 2.38 -2.63 17.40
CA MET A 27 1.19 -3.36 16.93
C MET A 27 0.87 -4.64 17.74
N PRO A 28 1.85 -5.49 18.11
CA PRO A 28 1.57 -6.70 18.88
C PRO A 28 1.02 -6.42 20.28
N LEU A 29 1.34 -5.25 20.86
CA LEU A 29 0.79 -4.83 22.15
C LEU A 29 -0.69 -4.51 22.02
N PHE A 30 -1.09 -3.80 20.97
CA PHE A 30 -2.51 -3.55 20.67
C PHE A 30 -3.28 -4.85 20.39
N GLY A 31 -2.71 -5.79 19.63
CA GLY A 31 -3.32 -7.09 19.39
C GLY A 31 -3.54 -7.91 20.66
N LYS A 32 -2.67 -7.79 21.67
CA LYS A 32 -2.84 -8.42 23.00
C LYS A 32 -3.92 -7.74 23.84
N ILE A 33 -3.98 -6.41 23.83
CA ILE A 33 -4.98 -5.64 24.58
C ILE A 33 -6.38 -5.87 24.00
N PHE A 34 -6.49 -5.89 22.67
CA PHE A 34 -7.75 -6.14 21.97
C PHE A 34 -7.85 -7.61 21.55
N ALA A 35 -7.81 -8.53 22.52
CA ALA A 35 -7.63 -9.98 22.35
C ALA A 35 -8.51 -10.68 21.28
N LYS A 36 -9.65 -10.10 20.89
CA LYS A 36 -10.52 -10.59 19.80
C LYS A 36 -10.10 -10.16 18.39
N SER A 37 -9.02 -9.39 18.25
CA SER A 37 -8.62 -8.75 16.99
C SER A 37 -7.16 -9.02 16.58
N LYS A 38 -6.43 -9.85 17.33
CA LYS A 38 -5.00 -10.06 17.11
C LYS A 38 -4.71 -10.55 15.69
N GLN A 39 -5.47 -11.54 15.23
CA GLN A 39 -5.30 -12.16 13.91
C GLN A 39 -5.64 -11.15 12.80
N GLU A 40 -6.63 -10.31 13.02
CA GLU A 40 -7.08 -9.25 12.12
C GLU A 40 -6.03 -8.16 11.97
N TYR A 41 -5.39 -7.73 13.08
CA TYR A 41 -4.29 -6.77 13.04
C TYR A 41 -3.03 -7.35 12.38
N GLU A 42 -2.72 -8.63 12.65
CA GLU A 42 -1.61 -9.33 11.98
C GLU A 42 -1.86 -9.45 10.47
N TRP A 43 -3.08 -9.80 10.07
CA TRP A 43 -3.47 -9.87 8.66
C TRP A 43 -3.46 -8.50 7.98
N LEU A 44 -3.96 -7.44 8.63
CA LEU A 44 -3.90 -6.07 8.12
C LEU A 44 -2.45 -5.64 7.88
N GLN A 45 -1.55 -5.97 8.80
CA GLN A 45 -0.14 -5.70 8.65
C GLN A 45 0.46 -6.50 7.48
N GLN A 46 0.24 -7.81 7.44
CA GLN A 46 0.81 -8.69 6.41
C GLN A 46 0.34 -8.28 5.02
N SER A 47 -0.96 -8.08 4.84
CA SER A 47 -1.54 -7.63 3.56
C SER A 47 -0.92 -6.31 3.08
N ALA A 48 -0.74 -5.33 3.97
CA ALA A 48 -0.08 -4.07 3.63
C ALA A 48 1.41 -4.23 3.24
N PHE A 49 2.12 -5.20 3.82
CA PHE A 49 3.51 -5.51 3.46
C PHE A 49 3.63 -6.28 2.15
N ASP A 50 2.73 -7.23 1.89
CA ASP A 50 2.74 -8.08 0.70
C ASP A 50 2.19 -7.36 -0.53
N PHE A 51 1.38 -6.32 -0.33
CA PHE A 51 0.80 -5.54 -1.41
C PHE A 51 1.89 -4.88 -2.29
N PRO A 52 1.70 -4.84 -3.63
CA PRO A 52 2.67 -4.22 -4.53
C PRO A 52 2.96 -2.77 -4.16
N ASP A 53 4.24 -2.38 -4.17
CA ASP A 53 4.58 -0.96 -4.07
C ASP A 53 4.02 -0.17 -5.26
N ARG A 54 3.99 1.16 -5.13
CA ARG A 54 3.38 2.03 -6.14
C ARG A 54 3.99 1.88 -7.53
N LYS A 55 5.27 1.53 -7.66
CA LYS A 55 5.93 1.34 -8.96
C LYS A 55 5.50 0.00 -9.55
N LYS A 56 5.51 -1.06 -8.73
CA LYS A 56 5.05 -2.39 -9.13
C LYS A 56 3.58 -2.37 -9.54
N LEU A 57 2.71 -1.73 -8.76
CA LEU A 57 1.29 -1.60 -9.11
C LEU A 57 1.07 -0.77 -10.37
N LYS A 58 1.85 0.31 -10.59
CA LYS A 58 1.82 1.06 -11.85
C LYS A 58 2.14 0.16 -13.04
N GLY A 59 3.18 -0.66 -12.93
CA GLY A 59 3.55 -1.65 -13.95
C GLY A 59 2.44 -2.68 -14.20
N LEU A 60 1.72 -3.09 -13.15
CA LEU A 60 0.55 -3.98 -13.31
C LEU A 60 -0.56 -3.29 -14.11
N PHE A 61 -0.90 -2.03 -13.82
CA PHE A 61 -1.86 -1.27 -14.64
C PHE A 61 -1.42 -1.19 -16.11
N GLU A 62 -0.14 -0.88 -16.36
CA GLU A 62 0.42 -0.80 -17.72
C GLU A 62 0.38 -2.16 -18.44
N SER A 63 0.63 -3.26 -17.71
CA SER A 63 0.64 -4.63 -18.26
C SER A 63 -0.71 -5.10 -18.78
N VAL A 64 -1.82 -4.59 -18.23
CA VAL A 64 -3.18 -4.84 -18.71
C VAL A 64 -3.70 -3.70 -19.60
N HIS A 65 -2.79 -2.95 -20.22
CA HIS A 65 -3.04 -1.91 -21.22
C HIS A 65 -3.80 -0.67 -20.73
N PHE A 66 -3.88 -0.40 -19.42
CA PHE A 66 -4.35 0.90 -18.97
C PHE A 66 -3.38 2.00 -19.43
N GLN A 67 -3.94 3.12 -19.87
CA GLN A 67 -3.20 4.25 -20.41
C GLN A 67 -3.19 5.42 -19.42
N ASN A 68 -2.18 6.30 -19.58
CA ASN A 68 -2.00 7.52 -18.78
C ASN A 68 -2.00 7.25 -17.27
N VAL A 69 -1.29 6.19 -16.84
CA VAL A 69 -1.23 5.78 -15.42
C VAL A 69 -0.47 6.83 -14.61
N LYS A 70 -1.19 7.59 -13.79
CA LYS A 70 -0.65 8.59 -12.86
C LYS A 70 -0.58 8.01 -11.46
N VAL A 71 0.54 8.24 -10.80
CA VAL A 71 0.79 7.79 -9.42
C VAL A 71 1.04 9.00 -8.53
N ARG A 72 0.33 9.09 -7.40
CA ARG A 72 0.56 10.11 -6.37
C ARG A 72 0.76 9.44 -5.03
N SER A 73 1.85 9.75 -4.34
CA SER A 73 2.13 9.24 -2.98
C SER A 73 1.63 10.20 -1.91
N PHE A 74 1.25 9.64 -0.77
CA PHE A 74 0.86 10.38 0.43
C PHE A 74 1.69 9.90 1.62
N THR A 75 1.84 10.76 2.63
CA THR A 75 2.47 10.44 3.92
C THR A 75 3.81 9.69 3.77
N GLY A 76 4.75 10.26 3.01
CA GLY A 76 6.07 9.66 2.79
C GLY A 76 6.09 8.35 1.97
N GLY A 77 4.95 7.97 1.38
CA GLY A 77 4.79 6.77 0.56
C GLY A 77 4.03 5.62 1.22
N VAL A 78 3.47 5.81 2.43
CA VAL A 78 2.64 4.79 3.11
C VAL A 78 1.38 4.45 2.32
N SER A 79 0.86 5.39 1.54
CA SER A 79 -0.22 5.11 0.59
C SER A 79 0.05 5.78 -0.75
N ALA A 80 -0.60 5.26 -1.79
CA ALA A 80 -0.51 5.81 -3.13
C ALA A 80 -1.85 5.71 -3.86
N MET A 81 -2.13 6.73 -4.68
CA MET A 81 -3.21 6.72 -5.64
C MET A 81 -2.67 6.38 -7.02
N HIS A 82 -3.35 5.46 -7.72
CA HIS A 82 -3.16 5.13 -9.13
C HIS A 82 -4.41 5.51 -9.90
N LEU A 83 -4.27 6.47 -10.81
CA LEU A 83 -5.34 6.89 -11.72
C LEU A 83 -4.97 6.46 -13.14
N ALA A 84 -5.90 5.81 -13.84
CA ALA A 84 -5.67 5.37 -15.21
C ALA A 84 -6.94 5.33 -16.06
N TYR A 85 -6.77 5.20 -17.38
CA TYR A 85 -7.86 5.16 -18.34
C TYR A 85 -7.83 3.85 -19.14
N LYS A 86 -8.99 3.22 -19.27
CA LYS A 86 -9.15 2.07 -20.18
C LYS A 86 -8.86 2.56 -21.61
N PRO A 87 -8.10 1.81 -22.41
CA PRO A 87 -7.88 2.17 -23.81
C PRO A 87 -9.24 2.24 -24.53
N LYS A 88 -9.41 3.24 -25.41
CA LYS A 88 -10.57 3.27 -26.29
C LYS A 88 -10.49 2.06 -27.23
N SER A 89 -11.55 1.27 -27.32
CA SER A 89 -11.67 0.32 -28.42
C SER A 89 -11.65 1.12 -29.71
N LYS A 90 -10.80 0.73 -30.65
CA LYS A 90 -11.07 1.06 -32.06
C LYS A 90 -12.25 0.23 -32.53
#